data_AF-A0AA47JE80-F1
#
_entry.id   AF-A0AA47JE80-F1
#
_cell.length_a   1.000
_cell.length_b   1.000
_cell.length_c   1.000
_cell.angle_alpha   90.00
_cell.angle_beta   90.00
_cell.angle_gamma   90.00
#
_symmetry.space_group_name_H-M   'P 1'
#
loop_
_entity.id
_entity.type
_entity.pdbx_description
1 polymer ?
#
loop_
_entity_poly.entity_id
_entity_poly.type
_entity_poly.pdbx_seq_one_letter_code
_entity_poly.pdbx_strand_id
1 'polypeptide(L)'
;MEHSLETAYPLKSMMESVFGRKAWLDLKHCQDLSVWKKYSKRLISAVEVSIKSTVKVADDDWFNELSLEFDHGKKCVDSAGSLDVLFANLAACLANISFLQIGMIPQRHSEKNVAARQSESWNLSAFRTVQYVQSQEQKERIIRRKSQNSETST
;
A
#
# COMPACT_ATOMS: atom_id res chain seq x y z
N MET A 1 -19.80 -26.79 7.83
CA MET A 1 -18.94 -25.98 6.94
C MET A 1 -17.75 -25.54 7.74
N GLU A 2 -16.65 -26.29 7.61
CA GLU A 2 -15.44 -26.15 8.41
C GLU A 2 -14.50 -25.17 7.69
N HIS A 3 -14.69 -23.87 7.90
CA HIS A 3 -13.87 -22.80 7.30
C HIS A 3 -12.91 -22.17 8.32
N SER A 4 -12.24 -22.95 9.17
CA SER A 4 -11.73 -22.37 10.43
C SER A 4 -10.29 -21.81 10.43
N LEU A 5 -9.46 -21.96 9.37
CA LEU A 5 -8.05 -21.56 9.47
C LEU A 5 -7.43 -20.81 8.27
N GLU A 6 -7.89 -21.02 7.03
CA GLU A 6 -7.14 -20.57 5.83
C GLU A 6 -7.58 -19.25 5.19
N THR A 7 -8.75 -18.72 5.53
CA THR A 7 -9.25 -17.51 4.86
C THR A 7 -8.30 -16.33 5.09
N ALA A 8 -7.92 -15.66 4.00
CA ALA A 8 -7.02 -14.51 3.96
C ALA A 8 -5.61 -14.73 4.54
N TYR A 9 -5.06 -15.96 4.52
CA TYR A 9 -3.68 -16.23 4.95
C TYR A 9 -2.64 -15.26 4.35
N PRO A 10 -2.64 -14.96 3.03
CA PRO A 10 -1.68 -14.01 2.46
C PRO A 10 -1.74 -12.63 3.12
N LEU A 11 -2.95 -12.15 3.44
CA LEU A 11 -3.15 -10.87 4.11
C LEU A 11 -2.65 -10.92 5.55
N LYS A 12 -2.90 -12.02 6.28
CA LYS A 12 -2.37 -12.22 7.65
C LYS A 12 -0.84 -12.21 7.68
N SER A 13 -0.21 -12.91 6.74
CA SER A 13 1.26 -12.96 6.61
C SER A 13 1.86 -11.60 6.25
N MET A 14 1.20 -10.84 5.38
CA MET A 14 1.62 -9.47 5.08
C MET A 14 1.48 -8.56 6.31
N MET A 15 0.38 -8.66 7.06
CA MET A 15 0.20 -7.90 8.31
C MET A 15 1.26 -8.25 9.36
N GLU A 16 1.68 -9.52 9.45
CA GLU A 16 2.82 -9.92 10.28
C GLU A 16 4.13 -9.29 9.80
N SER A 17 4.37 -9.26 8.49
CA SER A 17 5.57 -8.64 7.93
C SER A 17 5.66 -7.14 8.22
N VAL A 18 4.51 -6.46 8.25
CA VAL A 18 4.44 -5.01 8.51
C VAL A 18 4.42 -4.67 10.00
N PHE A 19 3.68 -5.43 10.82
CA PHE A 19 3.40 -5.08 12.23
C PHE A 19 3.99 -6.05 13.26
N GLY A 20 4.68 -7.09 12.81
CA GLY A 20 5.32 -8.10 13.63
C GLY A 20 4.38 -9.15 14.21
N ARG A 21 4.96 -10.03 15.02
CA ARG A 21 4.34 -11.25 15.56
C ARG A 21 3.03 -11.03 16.34
N LYS A 22 2.85 -9.87 16.96
CA LYS A 22 1.59 -9.54 17.66
C LYS A 22 0.41 -9.50 16.67
N ALA A 23 0.61 -8.94 15.48
CA ALA A 23 -0.43 -8.91 14.45
C ALA A 23 -0.80 -10.31 13.97
N TRP A 24 0.19 -11.19 13.83
CA TRP A 24 -0.06 -12.60 13.54
C TRP A 24 -0.93 -13.26 14.61
N LEU A 25 -0.57 -13.11 15.88
CA LEU A 25 -1.32 -13.72 16.99
C LEU A 25 -2.76 -13.20 17.07
N ASP A 26 -2.96 -11.90 16.84
CA ASP A 26 -4.27 -11.27 16.86
C ASP A 26 -5.14 -11.69 15.65
N LEU A 27 -4.55 -12.07 14.51
CA LEU A 27 -5.28 -12.34 13.25
C LEU A 27 -5.35 -13.82 12.82
N LYS A 28 -4.43 -14.68 13.27
CA LYS A 28 -4.24 -16.05 12.75
C LYS A 28 -5.53 -16.88 12.68
N HIS A 29 -6.37 -16.78 13.72
CA HIS A 29 -7.63 -17.50 13.87
C HIS A 29 -8.80 -16.54 14.07
N CYS A 30 -8.61 -15.27 13.69
CA CYS A 30 -9.57 -14.22 13.96
C CYS A 30 -10.56 -14.06 12.82
N GLN A 31 -11.84 -14.14 13.14
CA GLN A 31 -12.95 -13.77 12.27
C GLN A 31 -13.68 -12.51 12.79
N ASP A 32 -13.14 -11.87 13.83
CA ASP A 32 -13.70 -10.66 14.39
C ASP A 32 -13.44 -9.47 13.47
N LEU A 33 -14.53 -8.98 12.87
CA LEU A 33 -14.52 -7.84 11.96
C LEU A 33 -13.90 -6.59 12.61
N SER A 34 -14.08 -6.37 13.91
CA SER A 34 -13.54 -5.19 14.61
C SER A 34 -12.01 -5.21 14.67
N VAL A 35 -11.42 -6.38 14.93
CA VAL A 35 -9.97 -6.60 14.93
C VAL A 35 -9.41 -6.39 13.53
N TRP A 36 -10.09 -6.94 12.52
CA TRP A 36 -9.70 -6.75 11.13
C TRP A 36 -9.78 -5.28 10.69
N LYS A 37 -10.86 -4.56 11.03
CA LYS A 37 -10.98 -3.10 10.78
C LYS A 37 -9.84 -2.32 11.42
N LYS A 38 -9.47 -2.65 12.66
CA LYS A 38 -8.35 -2.02 13.37
C LYS A 38 -7.05 -2.21 12.60
N TYR A 39 -6.71 -3.44 12.19
CA TYR A 39 -5.48 -3.71 11.44
C TYR A 39 -5.49 -3.11 10.04
N SER A 40 -6.63 -3.13 9.33
CA SER A 40 -6.77 -2.49 8.03
C SER A 40 -6.57 -0.98 8.09
N LYS A 41 -7.19 -0.27 9.05
CA LYS A 41 -6.94 1.17 9.25
C LYS A 41 -5.47 1.45 9.59
N ARG A 42 -4.88 0.61 10.44
CA ARG A 42 -3.47 0.72 10.82
C ARG A 42 -2.54 0.53 9.62
N LEU A 43 -2.86 -0.39 8.70
CA LEU A 43 -2.12 -0.57 7.44
C LEU A 43 -2.22 0.68 6.56
N ILE A 44 -3.42 1.22 6.37
CA ILE A 44 -3.62 2.44 5.59
C ILE A 44 -2.78 3.59 6.18
N SER A 45 -2.80 3.77 7.50
CA SER A 45 -1.96 4.78 8.17
C SER A 45 -0.46 4.53 8.04
N ALA A 46 -0.01 3.27 8.09
CA ALA A 46 1.40 2.93 7.91
C ALA A 46 1.88 3.28 6.49
N VAL A 47 1.06 2.99 5.47
CA VAL A 47 1.31 3.36 4.08
C VAL A 47 1.35 4.89 3.93
N GLU A 48 0.39 5.61 4.53
CA GLU A 48 0.36 7.08 4.55
C GLU A 48 1.65 7.68 5.11
N VAL A 49 2.07 7.25 6.30
CA VAL A 49 3.30 7.72 6.95
C VAL A 49 4.53 7.36 6.11
N SER A 50 4.58 6.14 5.56
CA SER A 50 5.70 5.70 4.73
C SER A 50 5.84 6.57 3.47
N ILE A 51 4.73 6.89 2.80
CA ILE A 51 4.75 7.72 1.60
C ILE A 51 5.17 9.15 1.94
N LYS A 52 4.54 9.78 2.94
CA LYS A 52 4.82 11.15 3.35
C LYS A 52 6.26 11.35 3.85
N SER A 53 6.86 10.31 4.44
CA SER A 53 8.25 10.37 4.89
C SER A 53 9.28 10.08 3.79
N THR A 54 8.89 9.35 2.74
CA THR A 54 9.81 8.89 1.68
C THR A 54 9.85 9.83 0.48
N VAL A 55 8.69 10.29 0.00
CA VAL A 55 8.60 11.15 -1.18
C VAL A 55 9.04 12.57 -0.82
N LYS A 56 10.02 13.11 -1.56
CA LYS A 56 10.61 14.45 -1.30
C LYS A 56 10.27 15.47 -2.36
N VAL A 57 9.93 15.00 -3.56
CA VAL A 57 9.57 15.84 -4.70
C VAL A 57 8.23 15.32 -5.21
N ALA A 58 7.22 16.16 -5.11
CA ALA A 58 5.86 15.94 -5.58
C ALA A 58 5.27 17.29 -6.04
N ASP A 59 4.26 17.26 -6.89
CA ASP A 59 3.43 18.44 -7.15
C ASP A 59 2.56 18.81 -5.93
N ASP A 60 2.09 20.05 -5.86
CA ASP A 60 1.42 20.62 -4.68
C ASP A 60 0.12 19.86 -4.33
N ASP A 61 -0.62 19.39 -5.34
CA ASP A 61 -1.91 18.73 -5.15
C ASP A 61 -1.76 17.23 -4.81
N TRP A 62 -0.63 16.63 -5.15
CA TRP A 62 -0.38 15.20 -4.97
C TRP A 62 -0.59 14.71 -3.54
N PHE A 63 -0.04 15.44 -2.55
CA PHE A 63 -0.20 15.08 -1.14
C PHE A 63 -1.64 15.25 -0.64
N ASN A 64 -2.36 16.23 -1.19
CA ASN A 64 -3.76 16.47 -0.85
C ASN A 64 -4.63 15.31 -1.37
N GLU A 65 -4.45 14.93 -2.64
CA GLU A 65 -5.17 13.82 -3.24
C GLU A 65 -4.91 12.49 -2.51
N LEU A 66 -3.66 12.19 -2.18
CA LEU A 66 -3.34 11.01 -1.38
C LEU A 66 -3.99 11.06 0.00
N SER A 67 -3.98 12.22 0.66
CA SER A 67 -4.60 12.37 1.99
C SER A 67 -6.11 12.13 1.92
N LEU A 68 -6.77 12.63 0.88
CA LEU A 68 -8.19 12.35 0.61
C LEU A 68 -8.44 10.86 0.38
N GLU A 69 -7.59 10.18 -0.39
CA GLU A 69 -7.72 8.74 -0.64
C GLU A 69 -7.50 7.91 0.64
N PHE A 70 -6.51 8.26 1.47
CA PHE A 70 -6.31 7.60 2.76
C PHE A 70 -7.53 7.77 3.67
N ASP A 71 -8.08 8.98 3.77
CA ASP A 71 -9.25 9.27 4.59
C ASP A 71 -10.50 8.57 4.07
N HIS A 72 -10.70 8.53 2.76
CA HIS A 72 -11.76 7.76 2.13
C HIS A 72 -11.63 6.26 2.42
N GLY A 73 -10.45 5.69 2.19
CA GLY A 73 -10.17 4.28 2.45
C GLY A 73 -10.38 3.88 3.92
N LYS A 74 -9.93 4.72 4.86
CA LYS A 74 -10.18 4.53 6.31
C LYS A 74 -11.69 4.48 6.61
N LYS A 75 -12.48 5.39 6.02
CA LYS A 75 -13.95 5.43 6.19
C LYS A 75 -14.62 4.18 5.60
N CYS A 76 -14.25 3.77 4.40
CA CYS A 76 -14.82 2.58 3.74
C CYS A 76 -14.51 1.28 4.50
N VAL A 77 -13.29 1.16 5.01
CA VAL A 77 -12.91 0.05 5.90
C VAL A 77 -13.76 0.05 7.18
N ASP A 78 -13.95 1.22 7.79
CA ASP A 78 -14.70 1.36 9.03
C ASP A 78 -16.19 1.04 8.86
N SER A 79 -16.79 1.38 7.71
CA SER A 79 -18.19 1.13 7.40
C SER A 79 -18.50 -0.29 6.91
N ALA A 80 -17.49 -1.14 6.70
CA ALA A 80 -17.69 -2.49 6.18
C ALA A 80 -18.60 -3.34 7.09
N GLY A 81 -19.60 -4.02 6.53
CA GLY A 81 -20.53 -4.89 7.27
C GLY A 81 -20.08 -6.35 7.39
N SER A 82 -19.07 -6.76 6.63
CA SER A 82 -18.51 -8.12 6.63
C SER A 82 -17.02 -8.09 6.29
N LEU A 83 -16.33 -9.22 6.49
CA LEU A 83 -14.91 -9.35 6.12
C LEU A 83 -14.69 -9.25 4.61
N ASP A 84 -15.59 -9.79 3.79
CA ASP A 84 -15.48 -9.69 2.33
C ASP A 84 -15.55 -8.24 1.85
N VAL A 85 -16.52 -7.48 2.38
CA VAL A 85 -16.67 -6.05 2.08
C VAL A 85 -15.46 -5.27 2.59
N LEU A 86 -14.95 -5.63 3.77
CA LEU A 86 -13.74 -5.02 4.34
C LEU A 86 -12.53 -5.24 3.41
N PHE A 87 -12.29 -6.46 2.96
CA PHE A 87 -11.15 -6.79 2.11
C PHE A 87 -11.27 -6.17 0.72
N ALA A 88 -12.48 -6.12 0.16
CA ALA A 88 -12.74 -5.40 -1.09
C ALA A 88 -12.43 -3.89 -0.94
N ASN A 89 -12.90 -3.26 0.14
CA ASN A 89 -12.62 -1.84 0.41
C ASN A 89 -11.12 -1.57 0.63
N LEU A 90 -10.43 -2.45 1.35
CA LEU A 90 -8.98 -2.36 1.55
C LEU A 90 -8.22 -2.50 0.22
N ALA A 91 -8.59 -3.49 -0.61
CA ALA A 91 -7.95 -3.74 -1.89
C ALA A 91 -8.14 -2.55 -2.86
N ALA A 92 -9.35 -2.00 -2.95
CA ALA A 92 -9.65 -0.83 -3.76
C ALA A 92 -8.83 0.40 -3.32
N CYS A 93 -8.79 0.67 -2.01
CA CYS A 93 -7.97 1.74 -1.43
C CYS A 93 -6.48 1.59 -1.78
N LEU A 94 -5.91 0.40 -1.55
CA LEU A 94 -4.49 0.15 -1.85
C LEU A 94 -4.19 0.22 -3.36
N ALA A 95 -5.13 -0.20 -4.22
CA ALA A 95 -4.98 -0.05 -5.67
C ALA A 95 -5.00 1.42 -6.10
N ASN A 96 -5.92 2.23 -5.56
CA ASN A 96 -5.98 3.67 -5.82
C ASN A 96 -4.69 4.37 -5.37
N ILE A 97 -4.21 4.07 -4.16
CA ILE A 97 -2.93 4.57 -3.65
C ILE A 97 -1.79 4.17 -4.59
N SER A 98 -1.78 2.92 -5.08
CA SER A 98 -0.75 2.45 -6.02
C SER A 98 -0.75 3.26 -7.32
N PHE A 99 -1.93 3.59 -7.86
CA PHE A 99 -2.03 4.48 -9.02
C PHE A 99 -1.60 5.92 -8.73
N LEU A 100 -2.00 6.47 -7.58
CA LEU A 100 -1.58 7.82 -7.17
C LEU A 100 -0.07 7.92 -6.98
N GLN A 101 0.59 6.84 -6.54
CA GLN A 101 2.05 6.80 -6.41
C GLN A 101 2.81 6.90 -7.73
N ILE A 102 2.19 6.45 -8.84
CA ILE A 102 2.82 6.45 -10.17
C ILE A 102 2.33 7.60 -11.06
N GLY A 103 1.18 8.21 -10.75
CA GLY A 103 0.56 9.24 -11.55
C GLY A 103 -0.88 9.51 -11.10
N MET A 104 -1.82 9.57 -12.03
CA MET A 104 -3.25 9.78 -11.77
C MET A 104 -4.01 8.45 -11.65
N ILE A 105 -5.13 8.45 -10.92
CA ILE A 105 -6.10 7.34 -10.99
C ILE A 105 -6.82 7.41 -12.36
N PRO A 106 -6.84 6.31 -13.15
CA PRO A 106 -7.55 6.31 -14.43
C PRO A 106 -9.07 6.43 -14.26
N GLN A 107 -9.69 7.47 -14.82
CA GLN A 107 -11.15 7.69 -14.78
C GLN A 107 -11.83 7.20 -16.06
N ARG A 108 -11.84 5.89 -16.27
CA ARG A 108 -12.21 5.27 -17.56
C ARG A 108 -13.62 4.67 -17.59
N HIS A 109 -14.53 5.17 -16.77
CA HIS A 109 -15.87 4.58 -16.58
C HIS A 109 -16.69 4.46 -17.86
N SER A 110 -16.44 5.31 -18.86
CA SER A 110 -17.11 5.29 -20.17
C SER A 110 -16.37 4.49 -21.23
N GLU A 111 -15.15 4.02 -20.97
CA GLU A 111 -14.35 3.27 -21.94
C GLU A 111 -14.78 1.80 -21.95
N LYS A 112 -15.04 1.26 -23.15
CA LYS A 112 -15.55 -0.12 -23.28
C LYS A 112 -14.48 -1.18 -23.01
N ASN A 113 -13.24 -0.91 -23.41
CA ASN A 113 -12.09 -1.79 -23.25
C ASN A 113 -10.80 -0.98 -23.29
N VAL A 114 -9.87 -1.30 -22.39
CA VAL A 114 -8.54 -0.68 -22.32
C VAL A 114 -7.50 -1.79 -22.41
N ALA A 115 -6.57 -1.67 -23.36
CA ALA A 115 -5.55 -2.68 -23.53
C ALA A 115 -4.49 -2.61 -22.40
N ALA A 116 -4.35 -3.70 -21.63
CA ALA A 116 -3.41 -3.76 -20.50
C ALA A 116 -1.92 -3.63 -20.91
N ARG A 117 -1.57 -3.91 -22.16
CA ARG A 117 -0.18 -3.94 -22.65
C ARG A 117 0.22 -2.76 -23.54
N GLN A 118 -0.64 -1.75 -23.69
CA GLN A 118 -0.34 -0.55 -24.48
C GLN A 118 0.18 0.56 -23.58
N SER A 119 1.47 0.88 -23.69
CA SER A 119 2.18 1.87 -22.86
C SER A 119 1.48 3.23 -22.82
N GLU A 120 0.91 3.66 -23.94
CA GLU A 120 0.25 4.95 -24.09
C GLU A 120 -1.00 5.03 -23.20
N SER A 121 -1.68 3.90 -23.00
CA SER A 121 -2.84 3.78 -22.11
C SER A 121 -2.46 3.74 -20.63
N TRP A 122 -1.17 3.66 -20.28
CA TRP A 122 -0.71 3.58 -18.89
C TRP A 122 0.33 4.63 -18.54
N ASN A 123 0.57 5.59 -19.43
CA ASN A 123 1.27 6.82 -19.07
C ASN A 123 0.31 7.71 -18.27
N LEU A 124 0.50 7.73 -16.96
CA LEU A 124 -0.33 8.46 -16.01
C LEU A 124 0.32 9.77 -15.54
N SER A 125 1.41 10.19 -16.16
CA SER A 125 2.22 11.35 -15.76
C SER A 125 1.87 12.63 -16.54
N ALA A 126 0.64 12.77 -17.02
CA ALA A 126 0.23 13.88 -17.90
C ALA A 126 0.62 15.27 -17.36
N PHE A 127 0.53 15.46 -16.03
CA PHE A 127 1.05 16.65 -15.33
C PHE A 127 1.70 16.32 -13.97
N ARG A 128 1.75 15.04 -13.59
CA ARG A 128 2.27 14.58 -12.29
C ARG A 128 3.79 14.49 -12.31
N THR A 129 4.42 14.99 -11.26
CA THR A 129 5.86 14.85 -11.04
C THR A 129 6.13 14.32 -9.63
N VAL A 130 6.41 13.03 -9.50
CA VAL A 130 6.84 12.40 -8.25
C VAL A 130 8.22 11.79 -8.46
N GLN A 131 9.16 12.06 -7.56
CA GLN A 131 10.52 11.51 -7.66
C GLN A 131 11.01 10.93 -6.34
N TYR A 132 11.56 9.71 -6.43
CA TYR A 132 12.40 9.14 -5.38
C TYR A 132 13.83 9.57 -5.60
N VAL A 133 14.33 10.46 -4.75
CA VAL A 133 15.69 10.98 -4.84
C VAL A 133 16.57 10.22 -3.85
N GLN A 134 17.65 9.61 -4.36
CA GLN A 134 18.64 8.95 -3.52
C GLN A 134 19.49 10.00 -2.79
N SER A 135 19.41 10.02 -1.46
CA SER A 135 20.22 10.91 -0.63
C SER A 135 21.69 10.46 -0.58
N GLN A 136 22.57 11.39 -0.20
CA GLN A 136 23.99 11.08 -0.01
C GLN A 136 24.22 10.00 1.05
N GLU A 137 23.50 10.08 2.17
CA GLU A 137 23.54 9.07 3.23
C GLU A 137 23.12 7.68 2.73
N GLN A 138 22.11 7.60 1.84
CA GLN A 138 21.69 6.34 1.23
C GLN A 138 22.78 5.76 0.33
N LYS A 139 23.51 6.61 -0.42
CA LYS A 139 24.67 6.17 -1.23
C LYS A 139 25.78 5.61 -0.35
N GLU A 140 26.11 6.29 0.75
CA GLU A 140 27.14 5.84 1.70
C GLU A 140 26.78 4.51 2.36
N ARG A 141 25.51 4.30 2.72
CA ARG A 141 25.04 3.01 3.25
C ARG A 141 25.24 1.85 2.27
N ILE A 142 25.04 2.08 0.97
CA ILE A 142 25.28 1.05 -0.06
C ILE A 142 26.76 0.69 -0.11
N ILE A 143 27.66 1.69 -0.05
CA ILE A 143 29.11 1.47 -0.06
C ILE A 143 29.50 0.60 1.15
N ARG A 144 29.06 0.97 2.36
CA ARG A 144 29.36 0.20 3.59
C ARG A 144 28.87 -1.24 3.52
N ARG A 145 27.66 -1.46 3.01
CA ARG A 145 27.08 -2.81 2.86
C ARG A 145 27.89 -3.67 1.88
N LYS A 146 28.38 -3.09 0.78
CA LYS A 146 29.22 -3.81 -0.18
C LYS A 146 30.56 -4.20 0.45
N SER A 147 31.20 -3.31 1.20
CA SER A 147 32.47 -3.59 1.91
C SER A 147 32.33 -4.71 2.96
N GLN A 148 31.24 -4.70 3.74
CA GLN A 148 30.99 -5.74 4.74
C GLN A 148 30.75 -7.13 4.12
N ASN A 149 30.05 -7.19 2.98
CA ASN A 149 29.81 -8.44 2.27
C ASN A 149 31.08 -8.99 1.61
N SER A 150 32.00 -8.13 1.16
CA SER A 150 33.30 -8.58 0.65
C SER A 150 34.19 -9.14 1.76
N GLU A 151 34.16 -8.57 2.96
CA GLU A 151 34.96 -9.05 4.10
C GLU A 151 34.45 -10.39 4.66
N THR A 152 33.14 -10.64 4.63
CA THR A 152 32.52 -11.91 5.09
C THR A 152 32.59 -13.05 4.07
N SER A 153 33.05 -12.78 2.85
CA SER A 153 33.21 -13.78 1.77
C SER A 153 34.68 -14.23 1.59
N THR A 154 35.57 -13.82 2.49
CA THR A 154 36.99 -14.21 2.57
C THR A 154 37.26 -14.94 3.88
#